data_AF-A0A6U6D7W0-F1
#
_entry.id   AF-A0A6U6D7W0-F1
#
_cell.length_a   1.000
_cell.length_b   1.000
_cell.length_c   1.000
_cell.angle_alpha   90.00
_cell.angle_beta   90.00
_cell.angle_gamma   90.00
#
_symmetry.space_group_name_H-M   'P 1'
#
loop_
_entity.id
_entity.type
_entity.pdbx_description
1 polymer ?
#
loop_
_entity_poly.entity_id
_entity_poly.type
_entity_poly.pdbx_seq_one_letter_code
_entity_poly.pdbx_strand_id
1 'polypeptide(L)'
;MSSSSDRTAEIWSTRLQRELLALTSDGAGDDKDAVGVIPPFIKVQEHELVIENGVCKVTFRIEVGEDQMAPKKEEGGEAEKEGEESEKGGDADKAEGESGDKADEGADAEAAVAAALSEPAYVALTLDASLARTLDGKVVASPSSYPFQAPGAFLVSGAAYFPEGSEIDDGDRVDIDLDWTPSLHLNDAVLHVALRVRESIRRGEPFSRAASEEEEGKDDIRDKVDESVQVAKERLGNFWGSFKANANKMAAAIDDAVAPRPSPHSSTAGGAAAAAAPEVARASLSTAAAARAPGAFAGNTAKTKRETGPKTSGRTSSVAIGDDLQLAEAPWNVCSGMYTCKAIRRPVFMEDTMEAARRGREQQVRNSGVFGDGEDDDPVVPYGPRNYMALQSGSIRKVAGAGVTGAGSLFKSFTASAKSVLEESLLMITEELIVEMRTNKFTLGTGTGGYSYGGPVNHMHRIFNFFPYLIFHVISP
;
A
#
# COMPACT_ATOMS: atom_id res chain seq x y z
N MET A 1 19.81 -2.99 19.73
CA MET A 1 18.54 -2.66 19.04
C MET A 1 18.83 -2.86 17.57
N SER A 2 18.15 -3.79 16.89
CA SER A 2 18.34 -3.91 15.43
C SER A 2 17.86 -2.63 14.76
N SER A 3 18.52 -2.24 13.69
CA SER A 3 18.10 -1.06 12.94
C SER A 3 16.78 -1.34 12.23
N SER A 4 15.98 -0.31 11.93
CA SER A 4 14.68 -0.48 11.25
C SER A 4 14.80 -1.22 9.91
N SER A 5 15.94 -1.08 9.23
CA SER A 5 16.24 -1.81 7.99
C SER A 5 16.42 -3.30 8.23
N ASP A 6 17.11 -3.69 9.31
CA ASP A 6 17.36 -5.10 9.63
C ASP A 6 16.03 -5.83 9.89
N ARG A 7 15.11 -5.17 10.63
CA ARG A 7 13.78 -5.72 10.89
C ARG A 7 12.96 -5.89 9.62
N THR A 8 13.08 -4.97 8.66
CA THR A 8 12.34 -5.04 7.40
C THR A 8 12.85 -6.19 6.52
N ALA A 9 14.18 -6.38 6.45
CA ALA A 9 14.78 -7.51 5.75
C ALA A 9 14.41 -8.87 6.37
N GLU A 10 14.32 -8.94 7.71
CA GLU A 10 13.87 -10.13 8.43
C GLU A 10 12.40 -10.47 8.11
N ILE A 11 11.51 -9.47 8.11
CA ILE A 11 10.10 -9.64 7.73
C ILE A 11 9.98 -10.11 6.28
N TRP A 12 10.73 -9.49 5.36
CA TRP A 12 10.76 -9.84 3.94
C TRP A 12 11.17 -11.31 3.74
N SER A 13 12.32 -11.71 4.29
CA SER A 13 12.88 -13.06 4.12
C SER A 13 12.00 -14.15 4.73
N THR A 14 11.54 -13.97 5.98
CA THR A 14 10.68 -14.96 6.66
C THR A 14 9.33 -15.13 5.96
N ARG A 15 8.82 -14.08 5.32
CA ARG A 15 7.60 -14.15 4.52
C ARG A 15 7.83 -14.90 3.21
N LEU A 16 8.84 -14.50 2.44
CA LEU A 16 9.14 -15.12 1.16
C LEU A 16 9.48 -16.60 1.28
N GLN A 17 10.21 -17.02 2.32
CA GLN A 17 10.47 -18.44 2.56
C GLN A 17 9.18 -19.24 2.71
N ARG A 18 8.18 -18.72 3.43
CA ARG A 18 6.88 -19.38 3.62
C ARG A 18 6.09 -19.45 2.32
N GLU A 19 6.08 -18.36 1.56
CA GLU A 19 5.34 -18.29 0.30
C GLU A 19 5.99 -19.12 -0.82
N LEU A 20 7.32 -19.12 -0.93
CA LEU A 20 8.04 -19.98 -1.85
C LEU A 20 7.82 -21.46 -1.52
N LEU A 21 7.82 -21.83 -0.24
CA LEU A 21 7.50 -23.19 0.17
C LEU A 21 6.07 -23.57 -0.26
N ALA A 22 5.10 -22.68 -0.11
CA ALA A 22 3.73 -22.91 -0.56
C ALA A 22 3.58 -22.97 -2.10
N LEU A 23 4.36 -22.17 -2.84
CA LEU A 23 4.35 -22.19 -4.31
C LEU A 23 5.01 -23.44 -4.89
N THR A 24 6.03 -23.97 -4.22
CA THR A 24 6.85 -25.09 -4.69
C THR A 24 6.46 -26.43 -4.08
N SER A 25 5.57 -26.44 -3.09
CA SER A 25 4.99 -27.68 -2.60
C SER A 25 4.08 -28.25 -3.69
N ASP A 26 4.66 -29.09 -4.54
CA ASP A 26 3.90 -29.95 -5.44
C ASP A 26 2.81 -30.60 -4.60
N GLY A 27 1.53 -30.30 -4.88
CA GLY A 27 0.35 -30.72 -4.11
C GLY A 27 0.12 -32.24 -4.07
N ALA A 28 1.18 -33.04 -4.12
CA ALA A 28 1.24 -34.49 -3.98
C ALA A 28 1.11 -34.96 -2.52
N GLY A 29 1.08 -34.05 -1.54
CA GLY A 29 0.67 -34.38 -0.18
C GLY A 29 -0.86 -34.38 -0.07
N ASP A 30 -1.45 -35.43 0.51
CA ASP A 30 -2.90 -35.54 0.82
C ASP A 30 -3.43 -34.46 1.80
N ASP A 31 -2.66 -33.41 2.07
CA ASP A 31 -3.02 -32.31 2.95
C ASP A 31 -4.05 -31.41 2.27
N LYS A 32 -5.32 -31.74 2.48
CA LYS A 32 -6.51 -31.00 2.01
C LYS A 32 -6.60 -29.55 2.51
N ASP A 33 -5.72 -29.16 3.43
CA ASP A 33 -5.66 -27.81 4.01
C ASP A 33 -4.53 -26.96 3.41
N ALA A 34 -3.89 -27.39 2.32
CA ALA A 34 -2.89 -26.60 1.63
C ALA A 34 -3.51 -25.32 1.03
N VAL A 35 -3.42 -24.23 1.79
CA VAL A 35 -3.79 -22.87 1.36
C VAL A 35 -2.93 -22.50 0.15
N GLY A 36 -3.57 -22.31 -1.01
CA GLY A 36 -2.91 -21.74 -2.18
C GLY A 36 -2.49 -22.72 -3.28
N VAL A 37 -3.32 -23.72 -3.58
CA VAL A 37 -3.07 -24.62 -4.72
C VAL A 37 -3.01 -23.82 -6.02
N ILE A 38 -1.81 -23.77 -6.61
CA ILE A 38 -1.61 -23.21 -7.95
C ILE A 38 -2.41 -24.05 -8.95
N PRO A 39 -3.22 -23.43 -9.84
CA PRO A 39 -3.92 -24.17 -10.88
C PRO A 39 -2.97 -25.00 -11.76
N PRO A 40 -3.41 -26.18 -12.27
CA PRO A 40 -2.53 -27.14 -12.96
C PRO A 40 -1.92 -26.62 -14.28
N PHE A 41 -2.49 -25.56 -14.86
CA PHE A 41 -1.96 -24.90 -16.06
C PHE A 41 -0.80 -23.95 -15.76
N ILE A 42 -0.43 -23.78 -14.49
CA ILE A 42 0.71 -22.98 -14.04
C ILE A 42 1.72 -23.93 -13.39
N LYS A 43 2.97 -23.87 -13.84
CA LYS A 43 4.06 -24.69 -13.31
C LYS A 43 5.22 -23.79 -12.90
N VAL A 44 5.63 -23.85 -11.64
CA VAL A 44 6.85 -23.15 -11.18
C VAL A 44 8.06 -23.88 -11.76
N GLN A 45 8.89 -23.16 -12.52
CA GLN A 45 10.06 -23.73 -13.19
C GLN A 45 11.32 -23.58 -12.34
N GLU A 46 11.56 -22.37 -11.84
CA GLU A 46 12.76 -22.03 -11.09
C GLU A 46 12.42 -20.95 -10.06
N HIS A 47 13.13 -20.96 -8.93
CA HIS A 47 13.09 -19.86 -7.98
C HIS A 47 14.49 -19.60 -7.45
N GLU A 48 14.80 -18.34 -7.22
CA GLU A 48 16.06 -17.87 -6.65
C GLU A 48 15.75 -17.05 -5.39
N LEU A 49 16.24 -17.49 -4.23
CA LEU A 49 16.18 -16.73 -2.98
C LEU A 49 17.59 -16.57 -2.41
N VAL A 50 18.16 -15.36 -2.55
CA VAL A 50 19.46 -15.02 -1.98
C VAL A 50 19.27 -13.92 -0.94
N ILE A 51 19.11 -14.32 0.32
CA ILE A 51 18.75 -13.44 1.44
C ILE A 51 19.80 -12.32 1.64
N GLU A 52 21.08 -12.66 1.57
CA GLU A 52 22.19 -11.70 1.75
C GLU A 52 22.13 -10.56 0.73
N ASN A 53 21.69 -10.89 -0.48
CA ASN A 53 21.60 -10.01 -1.62
C ASN A 53 20.20 -9.39 -1.78
N GLY A 54 19.25 -9.75 -0.92
CA GLY A 54 17.86 -9.34 -1.04
C GLY A 54 17.21 -9.74 -2.37
N VAL A 55 17.64 -10.84 -2.99
CA VAL A 55 17.10 -11.29 -4.28
C VAL A 55 16.04 -12.34 -4.03
N CYS A 56 14.87 -12.15 -4.64
CA CYS A 56 13.83 -13.16 -4.71
C CYS A 56 13.15 -13.12 -6.07
N LYS A 57 13.37 -14.16 -6.88
CA LYS A 57 12.77 -14.30 -8.21
C LYS A 57 12.07 -15.64 -8.33
N VAL A 58 10.88 -15.65 -8.92
CA VAL A 58 10.10 -16.87 -9.17
C VAL A 58 9.72 -16.90 -10.64
N THR A 59 10.26 -17.88 -11.36
CA THR A 59 9.95 -18.11 -12.77
C THR A 59 8.94 -19.24 -12.89
N PHE A 60 7.84 -18.99 -13.59
CA PHE A 60 6.78 -19.96 -13.81
C PHE A 60 6.32 -19.95 -15.26
N ARG A 61 5.80 -21.09 -15.71
CA ARG A 61 5.23 -21.31 -17.03
C ARG A 61 3.72 -21.35 -16.94
N ILE A 62 3.06 -20.75 -17.93
CA ILE A 62 1.61 -20.78 -18.12
C ILE A 62 1.35 -21.57 -19.39
N GLU A 63 0.59 -22.65 -19.28
CA GLU A 63 0.14 -23.43 -20.43
C GLU A 63 -0.95 -22.66 -21.20
N VAL A 64 -0.68 -22.43 -22.48
CA VAL A 64 -1.55 -21.74 -23.42
C VAL A 64 -2.07 -22.80 -24.38
N GLY A 65 -3.25 -23.35 -24.12
CA GLY A 65 -3.77 -24.52 -24.85
C GLY A 65 -3.75 -24.37 -26.38
N GLU A 66 -3.56 -25.48 -27.09
CA GLU A 66 -3.38 -25.54 -28.56
C GLU A 66 -4.62 -25.11 -29.36
N ASP A 67 -5.80 -25.09 -28.74
CA ASP A 67 -7.11 -24.92 -29.42
C ASP A 67 -7.26 -23.62 -30.24
N GLN A 68 -6.35 -22.65 -30.13
CA GLN A 68 -6.44 -21.36 -30.86
C GLN A 68 -5.22 -20.97 -31.69
N MET A 69 -4.15 -21.78 -31.71
CA MET A 69 -2.96 -21.48 -32.51
C MET A 69 -2.96 -22.11 -33.90
N ALA A 70 -4.03 -22.82 -34.28
CA ALA A 70 -4.24 -23.10 -35.69
C ALA A 70 -4.31 -21.74 -36.39
N PRO A 71 -3.32 -21.35 -37.21
CA PRO A 71 -3.41 -20.11 -37.95
C PRO A 71 -4.75 -20.20 -38.66
N LYS A 72 -5.60 -19.17 -38.49
CA LYS A 72 -6.70 -18.97 -39.42
C LYS A 72 -6.02 -18.89 -40.76
N LYS A 73 -5.90 -20.04 -41.45
CA LYS A 73 -5.72 -20.10 -42.89
C LYS A 73 -6.80 -19.18 -43.34
N GLU A 74 -6.40 -18.00 -43.78
CA GLU A 74 -7.26 -17.10 -44.53
C GLU A 74 -7.89 -18.03 -45.57
N GLU A 75 -9.13 -18.44 -45.33
CA GLU A 75 -9.95 -19.06 -46.34
C GLU A 75 -10.01 -17.97 -47.39
N GLY A 76 -9.11 -18.11 -48.37
CA GLY A 76 -8.93 -17.16 -49.43
C GLY A 76 -10.30 -16.84 -49.95
N GLY A 77 -10.62 -15.54 -49.95
CA GLY A 77 -11.74 -15.05 -50.72
C GLY A 77 -11.69 -15.72 -52.08
N GLU A 78 -12.82 -16.31 -52.46
CA GLU A 78 -13.10 -16.76 -53.81
C GLU A 78 -12.83 -15.58 -54.75
N ALA A 79 -11.60 -15.48 -55.22
CA ALA A 79 -11.29 -14.78 -56.45
C ALA A 79 -11.82 -15.68 -57.55
N GLU A 80 -12.95 -15.26 -58.11
CA GLU A 80 -13.54 -15.77 -59.35
C GLU A 80 -12.44 -16.17 -60.34
N LYS A 81 -12.35 -17.47 -60.60
CA LYS A 81 -11.51 -18.05 -61.64
C LYS A 81 -12.38 -18.18 -62.89
N GLU A 82 -12.48 -17.12 -63.67
CA GLU A 82 -12.75 -17.28 -65.11
C GLU A 82 -11.50 -17.90 -65.77
N GLY A 83 -11.76 -18.93 -66.58
CA GLY A 83 -10.80 -19.98 -66.86
C GLY A 83 -9.78 -19.70 -67.94
N GLU A 84 -8.85 -20.65 -68.06
CA GLU A 84 -8.27 -21.01 -69.34
C GLU A 84 -7.83 -22.48 -69.30
N GLU A 85 -8.35 -23.25 -70.25
CA GLU A 85 -7.93 -24.60 -70.60
C GLU A 85 -6.50 -24.57 -71.17
N SER A 86 -5.67 -25.56 -70.80
CA SER A 86 -4.65 -26.07 -71.73
C SER A 86 -4.23 -27.48 -71.32
N GLU A 87 -4.22 -28.33 -72.34
CA GLU A 87 -4.04 -29.77 -72.34
C GLU A 87 -2.60 -30.28 -72.07
N LYS A 88 -2.53 -31.57 -71.70
CA LYS A 88 -1.60 -32.64 -72.13
C LYS A 88 -0.07 -32.52 -71.91
N GLY A 89 0.44 -33.52 -71.18
CA GLY A 89 1.08 -34.68 -71.83
C GLY A 89 2.56 -34.97 -71.52
N GLY A 90 2.87 -36.26 -71.26
CA GLY A 90 4.21 -36.89 -71.20
C GLY A 90 4.60 -37.27 -69.77
N ASP A 91 4.54 -38.52 -69.30
CA ASP A 91 5.03 -39.84 -69.76
C ASP A 91 6.56 -40.03 -69.76
N ALA A 92 6.96 -41.10 -69.07
CA ALA A 92 8.25 -41.78 -68.97
C ALA A 92 9.51 -41.00 -68.53
N ASP A 93 10.09 -41.37 -67.38
CA ASP A 93 11.23 -42.29 -67.46
C ASP A 93 11.55 -43.01 -66.13
N LYS A 94 11.86 -44.30 -66.30
CA LYS A 94 12.10 -45.31 -65.28
C LYS A 94 13.62 -45.44 -65.12
N ALA A 95 14.19 -45.03 -63.99
CA ALA A 95 15.59 -45.27 -63.64
C ALA A 95 15.68 -46.21 -62.44
N GLU A 96 15.99 -47.47 -62.74
CA GLU A 96 16.48 -48.47 -61.80
C GLU A 96 17.90 -48.10 -61.36
N GLY A 97 18.17 -48.09 -60.04
CA GLY A 97 19.50 -47.75 -59.53
C GLY A 97 19.67 -48.05 -58.04
N GLU A 98 20.37 -49.17 -57.80
CA GLU A 98 21.22 -49.48 -56.63
C GLU A 98 20.59 -49.65 -55.24
N SER A 99 20.40 -50.94 -54.93
CA SER A 99 20.45 -51.52 -53.60
C SER A 99 21.77 -51.22 -52.89
N GLY A 100 21.73 -50.27 -51.95
CA GLY A 100 22.77 -50.06 -50.95
C GLY A 100 22.28 -50.52 -49.57
N ASP A 101 22.81 -51.66 -49.13
CA ASP A 101 22.67 -52.24 -47.80
C ASP A 101 23.18 -51.21 -46.76
N LYS A 102 22.27 -50.49 -46.08
CA LYS A 102 22.60 -49.53 -45.02
C LYS A 102 21.83 -49.91 -43.75
N ALA A 103 22.63 -50.16 -42.73
CA ALA A 103 22.23 -50.64 -41.42
C ALA A 103 21.14 -49.79 -40.77
N ASP A 104 20.26 -50.54 -40.12
CA ASP A 104 19.11 -50.20 -39.32
C ASP A 104 19.50 -49.47 -38.01
N GLU A 105 19.87 -48.19 -38.10
CA GLU A 105 20.10 -47.27 -36.95
C GLU A 105 19.22 -46.00 -37.02
N GLY A 106 18.17 -45.99 -37.84
CA GLY A 106 17.38 -44.78 -38.16
C GLY A 106 16.05 -44.61 -37.43
N ALA A 107 15.51 -45.65 -36.77
CA ALA A 107 14.14 -45.61 -36.24
C ALA A 107 13.99 -44.84 -34.92
N ASP A 108 15.05 -44.71 -34.12
CA ASP A 108 14.98 -44.05 -32.81
C ASP A 108 15.16 -42.51 -32.89
N ALA A 109 15.75 -41.99 -33.96
CA ALA A 109 15.97 -40.55 -34.13
C ALA A 109 14.69 -39.80 -34.55
N GLU A 110 13.82 -40.41 -35.36
CA GLU A 110 12.57 -39.79 -35.82
C GLU A 110 11.52 -39.74 -34.70
N ALA A 111 11.48 -40.74 -33.83
CA ALA A 111 10.62 -40.76 -32.65
C ALA A 111 11.04 -39.71 -31.60
N ALA A 112 12.35 -39.48 -31.43
CA ALA A 112 12.86 -38.44 -30.53
C ALA A 112 12.56 -37.01 -31.02
N VAL A 113 12.59 -36.78 -32.34
CA VAL A 113 12.23 -35.48 -32.93
C VAL A 113 10.72 -35.25 -32.88
N ALA A 114 9.90 -36.28 -33.09
CA ALA A 114 8.44 -36.18 -32.94
C ALA A 114 8.01 -35.93 -31.48
N ALA A 115 8.70 -36.52 -30.49
CA ALA A 115 8.44 -36.29 -29.07
C ALA A 115 8.86 -34.88 -28.61
N ALA A 116 9.90 -34.30 -29.20
CA ALA A 116 10.33 -32.93 -28.91
C ALA A 116 9.41 -31.86 -29.52
N LEU A 117 8.58 -32.22 -30.50
CA LEU A 117 7.68 -31.29 -31.20
C LEU A 117 6.28 -31.18 -30.56
N SER A 118 5.98 -31.94 -29.49
CA SER A 118 4.72 -31.82 -28.76
C SER A 118 4.89 -31.26 -27.35
N GLU A 119 5.87 -30.38 -27.13
CA GLU A 119 5.83 -29.57 -25.92
C GLU A 119 4.63 -28.62 -26.00
N PRO A 120 3.73 -28.61 -24.99
CA PRO A 120 2.56 -27.73 -25.01
C PRO A 120 3.02 -26.28 -25.09
N ALA A 121 2.34 -25.46 -25.89
CA ALA A 121 2.66 -24.04 -25.98
C ALA A 121 2.58 -23.38 -24.59
N TYR A 122 3.64 -22.68 -24.19
CA TYR A 122 3.74 -22.04 -22.87
C TYR A 122 4.31 -20.63 -22.94
N VAL A 123 3.85 -19.79 -22.01
CA VAL A 123 4.42 -18.46 -21.75
C VAL A 123 5.16 -18.51 -20.42
N ALA A 124 6.40 -18.04 -20.37
CA ALA A 124 7.20 -18.01 -19.15
C ALA A 124 7.28 -16.57 -18.61
N LEU A 125 7.06 -16.41 -17.31
CA LEU A 125 7.20 -15.14 -16.62
C LEU A 125 8.02 -15.28 -15.34
N THR A 126 8.69 -14.20 -14.95
CA THR A 126 9.37 -14.06 -13.67
C THR A 126 8.68 -13.02 -12.81
N LEU A 127 8.27 -13.40 -11.59
CA LEU A 127 7.98 -12.44 -10.53
C LEU A 127 9.27 -12.07 -9.80
N ASP A 128 9.55 -10.78 -9.70
CA ASP A 128 10.67 -10.21 -8.96
C ASP A 128 10.15 -9.52 -7.69
N ALA A 129 10.42 -10.14 -6.55
CA ALA A 129 10.13 -9.63 -5.21
C ALA A 129 11.41 -9.18 -4.48
N SER A 130 12.48 -8.91 -5.24
CA SER A 130 13.76 -8.48 -4.69
C SER A 130 13.66 -7.12 -4.01
N LEU A 131 14.49 -6.91 -2.99
CA LEU A 131 14.64 -5.63 -2.32
C LEU A 131 15.33 -4.63 -3.25
N ALA A 132 14.88 -3.38 -3.20
CA ALA A 132 15.51 -2.29 -3.93
C ALA A 132 16.99 -2.16 -3.54
N ARG A 133 17.82 -1.82 -4.53
CA ARG A 133 19.26 -1.61 -4.35
C ARG A 133 19.61 -0.16 -4.64
N THR A 134 20.54 0.39 -3.88
CA THR A 134 21.18 1.65 -4.26
C THR A 134 22.12 1.43 -5.43
N LEU A 135 22.55 2.53 -6.06
CA LEU A 135 23.58 2.52 -7.11
C LEU A 135 24.88 1.84 -6.67
N ASP A 136 25.19 1.87 -5.37
CA ASP A 136 26.34 1.19 -4.77
C ASP A 136 26.15 -0.34 -4.61
N GLY A 137 25.02 -0.89 -5.07
CA GLY A 137 24.66 -2.30 -4.93
C GLY A 137 24.23 -2.70 -3.53
N LYS A 138 24.13 -1.75 -2.59
CA LYS A 138 23.69 -2.02 -1.23
C LYS A 138 22.17 -2.19 -1.20
N VAL A 139 21.72 -3.26 -0.56
CA VAL A 139 20.30 -3.53 -0.34
C VAL A 139 19.71 -2.47 0.58
N VAL A 140 18.64 -1.82 0.14
CA VAL A 140 17.87 -0.87 0.93
C VAL A 140 16.48 -1.43 1.12
N ALA A 141 16.22 -1.91 2.35
CA ALA A 141 14.89 -2.29 2.78
C ALA A 141 14.08 -1.00 3.01
N SER A 142 13.46 -0.48 1.96
CA SER A 142 12.52 0.62 2.01
C SER A 142 11.08 0.10 2.15
N PRO A 143 10.15 0.92 2.66
CA PRO A 143 8.72 0.63 2.58
C PRO A 143 8.19 0.48 1.14
N SER A 144 9.00 0.80 0.13
CA SER A 144 8.71 0.59 -1.30
C SER A 144 9.24 -0.76 -1.80
N SER A 145 9.15 -1.79 -0.97
CA SER A 145 9.57 -3.15 -1.33
C SER A 145 8.53 -4.15 -0.86
N TYR A 146 8.58 -5.36 -1.43
CA TYR A 146 7.72 -6.46 -1.00
C TYR A 146 7.83 -6.67 0.53
N PRO A 147 6.73 -6.92 1.25
CA PRO A 147 5.35 -7.10 0.79
C PRO A 147 4.53 -5.81 0.71
N PHE A 148 5.13 -4.64 0.92
CA PHE A 148 4.41 -3.37 0.95
C PHE A 148 4.11 -2.80 -0.44
N GLN A 149 4.81 -3.28 -1.46
CA GLN A 149 4.52 -3.07 -2.87
C GLN A 149 4.40 -4.41 -3.59
N ALA A 150 3.64 -4.41 -4.70
CA ALA A 150 3.51 -5.57 -5.56
C ALA A 150 4.88 -5.99 -6.11
N PRO A 151 5.13 -7.30 -6.29
CA PRO A 151 6.31 -7.73 -7.02
C PRO A 151 6.28 -7.21 -8.46
N GLY A 152 7.43 -7.06 -9.10
CA GLY A 152 7.47 -6.86 -10.55
C GLY A 152 7.15 -8.17 -11.27
N ALA A 153 6.41 -8.13 -12.37
CA ALA A 153 6.25 -9.28 -13.26
C ALA A 153 6.92 -8.97 -14.60
N PHE A 154 7.70 -9.90 -15.14
CA PHE A 154 8.42 -9.74 -16.39
C PHE A 154 8.15 -10.93 -17.30
N LEU A 155 7.82 -10.66 -18.57
CA LEU A 155 7.71 -11.69 -19.59
C LEU A 155 9.13 -12.19 -19.91
N VAL A 156 9.36 -13.50 -19.80
CA VAL A 156 10.67 -14.10 -20.10
C VAL A 156 10.69 -14.66 -21.51
N SER A 157 9.63 -15.39 -21.88
CA SER A 157 9.46 -15.95 -23.21
C SER A 157 7.99 -16.18 -23.53
N GLY A 158 7.66 -16.14 -24.82
CA GLY A 158 6.31 -16.46 -25.30
C GLY A 158 5.55 -15.26 -25.84
N ALA A 159 6.21 -14.12 -26.10
CA ALA A 159 5.63 -12.97 -26.79
C ALA A 159 4.91 -13.36 -28.11
N ALA A 160 5.46 -14.34 -28.84
CA ALA A 160 4.89 -14.84 -30.10
C ALA A 160 3.50 -15.49 -29.96
N TYR A 161 3.07 -15.83 -28.74
CA TYR A 161 1.76 -16.41 -28.47
C TYR A 161 0.67 -15.37 -28.22
N PHE A 162 1.03 -14.09 -28.08
CA PHE A 162 0.05 -13.03 -27.89
C PHE A 162 -0.64 -12.67 -29.22
N PRO A 163 -1.91 -12.21 -29.16
CA PRO A 163 -2.67 -11.84 -30.36
C PRO A 163 -2.03 -10.68 -31.13
N GLU A 164 -2.33 -10.59 -32.44
CA GLU A 164 -1.92 -9.45 -33.26
C GLU A 164 -2.36 -8.11 -32.65
N GLY A 165 -1.46 -7.12 -32.68
CA GLY A 165 -1.67 -5.81 -32.07
C GLY A 165 -1.27 -5.73 -30.59
N SER A 166 -0.82 -6.83 -29.98
CA SER A 166 -0.19 -6.77 -28.65
C SER A 166 1.14 -5.99 -28.73
N GLU A 167 1.41 -5.19 -27.71
CA GLU A 167 2.59 -4.30 -27.62
C GLU A 167 3.67 -4.87 -26.69
N ILE A 168 3.53 -6.13 -26.27
CA ILE A 168 4.40 -6.77 -25.29
C ILE A 168 5.47 -7.64 -25.98
N ASP A 169 6.73 -7.40 -25.63
CA ASP A 169 7.87 -8.20 -26.07
C ASP A 169 8.49 -9.02 -24.93
N ASP A 170 9.27 -10.05 -25.27
CA ASP A 170 10.05 -10.80 -24.28
C ASP A 170 11.04 -9.86 -23.56
N GLY A 171 10.98 -9.83 -22.23
CA GLY A 171 11.70 -8.90 -21.36
C GLY A 171 10.84 -7.75 -20.81
N ASP A 172 9.66 -7.52 -21.37
CA ASP A 172 8.80 -6.42 -20.92
C ASP A 172 8.14 -6.70 -19.57
N ARG A 173 7.84 -5.62 -18.87
CA ARG A 173 7.11 -5.66 -17.60
C ARG A 173 5.63 -5.90 -17.86
N VAL A 174 5.06 -6.86 -17.14
CA VAL A 174 3.63 -7.14 -17.07
C VAL A 174 3.05 -6.47 -15.84
N ASP A 175 1.93 -5.79 -16.02
CA ASP A 175 1.27 -5.08 -14.94
C ASP A 175 0.42 -6.02 -14.06
N ILE A 176 0.52 -5.82 -12.76
CA ILE A 176 -0.24 -6.57 -11.74
C ILE A 176 -1.38 -5.66 -11.28
N ASP A 177 -2.50 -5.71 -12.00
CA ASP A 177 -3.73 -4.96 -11.71
C ASP A 177 -4.50 -5.54 -10.50
N LEU A 178 -3.81 -5.58 -9.36
CA LEU A 178 -4.38 -5.91 -8.07
C LEU A 178 -4.25 -4.68 -7.17
N ASP A 179 -5.28 -4.42 -6.35
CA ASP A 179 -5.19 -3.51 -5.21
C ASP A 179 -4.19 -4.07 -4.19
N TRP A 180 -2.90 -3.89 -4.45
CA TRP A 180 -1.88 -4.58 -3.70
C TRP A 180 -1.91 -4.15 -2.24
N THR A 181 -1.97 -5.14 -1.36
CA THR A 181 -1.91 -4.93 0.09
C THR A 181 -0.88 -5.88 0.68
N PRO A 182 -0.25 -5.52 1.82
CA PRO A 182 0.65 -6.44 2.51
C PRO A 182 0.00 -7.74 2.99
N SER A 183 -1.30 -7.96 2.81
CA SER A 183 -1.94 -9.27 3.07
C SER A 183 -1.93 -10.22 1.86
N LEU A 184 -1.64 -9.72 0.65
CA LEU A 184 -1.54 -10.55 -0.55
C LEU A 184 -0.16 -11.23 -0.63
N HIS A 185 -0.13 -12.41 -1.22
CA HIS A 185 1.06 -13.25 -1.36
C HIS A 185 1.53 -13.31 -2.81
N LEU A 186 2.73 -13.84 -3.03
CA LEU A 186 3.25 -14.12 -4.37
C LEU A 186 2.31 -15.02 -5.18
N ASN A 187 1.61 -15.95 -4.53
CA ASN A 187 0.63 -16.80 -5.21
C ASN A 187 -0.53 -16.00 -5.84
N ASP A 188 -1.02 -14.97 -5.14
CA ASP A 188 -2.07 -14.10 -5.67
C ASP A 188 -1.58 -13.34 -6.91
N ALA A 189 -0.33 -12.86 -6.88
CA ALA A 189 0.31 -12.23 -8.03
C ALA A 189 0.51 -13.19 -9.21
N VAL A 190 1.02 -14.41 -8.96
CA VAL A 190 1.21 -15.46 -9.98
C VAL A 190 -0.13 -15.77 -10.64
N LEU A 191 -1.16 -16.04 -9.84
CA LEU A 191 -2.49 -16.39 -10.34
C LEU A 191 -3.09 -15.27 -11.18
N HIS A 192 -3.03 -14.03 -10.70
CA HIS A 192 -3.57 -12.88 -11.42
C HIS A 192 -2.91 -12.68 -12.78
N VAL A 193 -1.58 -12.63 -12.80
CA VAL A 193 -0.81 -12.45 -14.04
C VAL A 193 -1.05 -13.63 -14.99
N ALA A 194 -1.08 -14.86 -14.48
CA ALA A 194 -1.32 -16.03 -15.29
C ALA A 194 -2.71 -16.06 -15.92
N LEU A 195 -3.75 -15.70 -15.17
CA LEU A 195 -5.11 -15.58 -15.70
C LEU A 195 -5.21 -14.48 -16.74
N ARG A 196 -4.59 -13.31 -16.51
CA ARG A 196 -4.60 -12.19 -17.45
C ARG A 196 -3.94 -12.57 -18.78
N VAL A 197 -2.75 -13.16 -18.74
CA VAL A 197 -2.02 -13.64 -19.92
C VAL A 197 -2.83 -14.70 -20.66
N ARG A 198 -3.29 -15.72 -19.94
CA ARG A 198 -4.04 -16.83 -20.53
C ARG A 198 -5.35 -16.38 -21.18
N GLU A 199 -6.09 -15.47 -20.53
CA GLU A 199 -7.37 -15.00 -21.04
C GLU A 199 -7.19 -14.05 -22.24
N SER A 200 -6.18 -13.18 -22.24
CA SER A 200 -5.84 -12.34 -23.40
C SER A 200 -5.56 -13.19 -24.63
N ILE A 201 -4.72 -14.23 -24.50
CA ILE A 201 -4.41 -15.13 -25.62
C ILE A 201 -5.67 -15.90 -26.04
N ARG A 202 -6.44 -16.42 -25.08
CA ARG A 202 -7.65 -17.20 -25.37
C ARG A 202 -8.75 -16.38 -26.04
N ARG A 203 -8.85 -15.08 -25.74
CA ARG A 203 -9.86 -14.19 -26.34
C ARG A 203 -9.39 -13.54 -27.64
N GLY A 204 -8.10 -13.63 -27.96
CA GLY A 204 -7.53 -12.83 -29.03
C GLY A 204 -7.51 -11.33 -28.71
N GLU A 205 -7.48 -10.96 -27.43
CA GLU A 205 -7.44 -9.56 -26.99
C GLU A 205 -5.97 -9.07 -26.93
N PRO A 206 -5.61 -7.96 -27.61
CA PRO A 206 -4.27 -7.41 -27.57
C PRO A 206 -3.79 -7.14 -26.13
N PHE A 207 -2.55 -7.52 -25.83
CA PHE A 207 -1.94 -7.30 -24.53
C PHE A 207 -1.11 -6.02 -24.54
N SER A 208 -1.48 -5.06 -23.69
CA SER A 208 -0.72 -3.82 -23.52
C SER A 208 0.46 -4.01 -22.58
N ARG A 209 1.61 -3.45 -22.94
CA ARG A 209 2.79 -3.36 -22.08
C ARG A 209 2.48 -2.49 -20.86
N ALA A 210 3.05 -2.83 -19.69
CA ALA A 210 2.96 -1.95 -18.53
C ALA A 210 3.69 -0.62 -18.82
N ALA A 211 3.01 0.50 -18.64
CA ALA A 211 3.66 1.81 -18.73
C ALA A 211 4.84 1.83 -17.77
N SER A 212 6.04 2.09 -18.29
CA SER A 212 7.19 2.24 -17.41
C SER A 212 7.03 3.56 -16.66
N GLU A 213 6.90 3.51 -15.33
CA GLU A 213 6.82 4.73 -14.50
C GLU A 213 8.02 5.67 -14.75
N GLU A 214 9.13 5.13 -15.26
CA GLU A 214 10.30 5.91 -15.68
C GLU A 214 10.05 6.81 -16.90
N GLU A 215 9.15 6.44 -17.82
CA GLU A 215 8.86 7.25 -19.01
C GLU A 215 7.95 8.43 -18.67
N GLU A 216 6.92 8.23 -17.84
CA GLU A 216 6.05 9.34 -17.41
C GLU A 216 6.78 10.40 -16.58
N GLY A 217 7.82 10.02 -15.83
CA GLY A 217 8.60 10.95 -15.01
C GLY A 217 9.75 11.65 -15.74
N LYS A 218 10.32 11.04 -16.79
CA LYS A 218 11.52 11.58 -17.45
C LYS A 218 11.23 12.86 -18.22
N ASP A 219 10.11 12.92 -18.93
CA ASP A 219 9.76 14.12 -19.69
C ASP A 219 9.44 15.29 -18.76
N ASP A 220 8.72 14.99 -17.68
CA ASP A 220 8.32 15.96 -16.66
C ASP A 220 9.50 16.52 -15.85
N ILE A 221 10.51 15.69 -15.56
CA ILE A 221 11.74 16.10 -14.89
C ILE A 221 12.64 16.87 -15.85
N ARG A 222 12.75 16.43 -17.11
CA ARG A 222 13.59 17.10 -18.12
C ARG A 222 13.10 18.52 -18.37
N ASP A 223 11.79 18.71 -18.51
CA ASP A 223 11.19 20.03 -18.70
C ASP A 223 11.42 20.94 -17.47
N LYS A 224 11.27 20.42 -16.25
CA LYS A 224 11.55 21.17 -15.00
C LYS A 224 13.02 21.51 -14.83
N VAL A 225 13.92 20.63 -15.23
CA VAL A 225 15.37 20.87 -15.21
C VAL A 225 15.74 21.94 -16.22
N ASP A 226 15.21 21.86 -17.44
CA ASP A 226 15.46 22.85 -18.48
C ASP A 226 14.93 24.23 -18.10
N GLU A 227 13.73 24.32 -17.49
CA GLU A 227 13.19 25.56 -16.92
C GLU A 227 14.10 26.11 -15.82
N SER A 228 14.54 25.27 -14.89
CA SER A 228 15.44 25.66 -13.80
C SER A 228 16.80 26.16 -14.30
N VAL A 229 17.34 25.52 -15.34
CA VAL A 229 18.60 25.92 -15.99
C VAL A 229 18.44 27.27 -16.70
N GLN A 230 17.31 27.52 -17.37
CA GLN A 230 17.02 28.83 -17.96
C GLN A 230 16.94 29.93 -16.90
N VAL A 231 16.19 29.71 -15.81
CA VAL A 231 16.08 30.68 -14.70
C VAL A 231 17.44 30.94 -14.06
N ALA A 232 18.28 29.91 -13.89
CA ALA A 232 19.64 30.08 -13.38
C ALA A 232 20.52 30.89 -14.33
N LYS A 233 20.40 30.66 -15.65
CA LYS A 233 21.12 31.40 -16.69
C LYS A 233 20.74 32.87 -16.72
N GLU A 234 19.46 33.20 -16.58
CA GLU A 234 18.98 34.59 -16.48
C GLU A 234 19.47 35.29 -15.22
N ARG A 235 19.41 34.60 -14.07
CA ARG A 235 19.93 35.16 -12.80
C ARG A 235 21.44 35.40 -12.85
N LEU A 236 22.20 34.49 -13.45
CA LEU A 236 23.63 34.65 -13.62
C LEU A 236 23.94 35.81 -14.58
N GLY A 237 23.19 35.92 -15.69
CA GLY A 237 23.29 37.06 -16.62
C GLY A 237 23.05 38.40 -15.94
N ASN A 238 22.00 38.50 -15.14
CA ASN A 238 21.67 39.70 -14.36
C ASN A 238 22.73 40.03 -13.30
N PHE A 239 23.27 39.00 -12.64
CA PHE A 239 24.36 39.17 -11.69
C PHE A 239 25.62 39.74 -12.35
N TRP A 240 26.09 39.15 -13.46
CA TRP A 240 27.25 39.65 -14.19
C TRP A 240 27.04 41.05 -14.77
N GLY A 241 25.82 41.35 -15.24
CA GLY A 241 25.44 42.70 -15.66
C GLY A 241 25.58 43.72 -14.52
N SER A 242 25.05 43.39 -13.33
CA SER A 242 25.14 44.26 -12.15
C SER A 242 26.58 44.43 -11.65
N PHE A 243 27.39 43.36 -11.70
CA PHE A 243 28.79 43.39 -11.31
C PHE A 243 29.60 44.29 -12.25
N LYS A 244 29.40 44.17 -13.57
CA LYS A 244 30.07 45.02 -14.57
C LYS A 244 29.68 46.48 -14.42
N ALA A 245 28.40 46.77 -14.14
CA ALA A 245 27.93 48.13 -13.87
C ALA A 245 28.57 48.72 -12.60
N ASN A 246 28.69 47.94 -11.53
CA ASN A 246 29.34 48.39 -10.29
C ASN A 246 30.87 48.55 -10.46
N ALA A 247 31.53 47.67 -11.20
CA ALA A 247 32.94 47.80 -11.51
C ALA A 247 33.23 49.10 -12.29
N ASN A 248 32.38 49.45 -13.26
CA ASN A 248 32.49 50.73 -13.97
C ASN A 248 32.29 51.94 -13.07
N LYS A 249 31.34 51.87 -12.11
CA LYS A 249 31.15 52.95 -11.11
C LYS A 249 32.35 53.09 -10.19
N MET A 250 32.96 51.96 -9.79
CA MET A 250 34.15 51.97 -8.93
C MET A 250 35.37 52.53 -9.66
N ALA A 251 35.55 52.18 -10.94
CA ALA A 251 36.59 52.77 -11.78
C ALA A 251 36.43 54.30 -11.89
N ALA A 252 35.22 54.79 -12.14
CA ALA A 252 34.94 56.23 -12.19
C ALA A 252 35.18 56.94 -10.85
N ALA A 253 34.85 56.29 -9.72
CA ALA A 253 35.09 56.85 -8.39
C ALA A 253 36.58 56.90 -8.02
N ILE A 254 37.38 55.93 -8.50
CA ILE A 254 38.84 55.95 -8.32
C ILE A 254 39.46 57.08 -9.14
N ASP A 255 39.02 57.29 -10.38
CA ASP A 255 39.50 58.42 -11.20
C ASP A 255 39.15 59.78 -10.57
N ASP A 256 37.98 59.93 -9.94
CA ASP A 256 37.59 61.16 -9.23
C ASP A 256 38.41 61.38 -7.94
N ALA A 257 38.78 60.29 -7.24
CA ALA A 257 39.60 60.35 -6.02
C ALA A 257 41.08 60.67 -6.30
N VAL A 258 41.59 60.39 -7.52
CA VAL A 258 42.97 60.67 -7.93
C VAL A 258 43.13 62.10 -8.48
N ALA A 259 42.04 62.85 -8.66
CA ALA A 259 42.11 64.26 -9.02
C ALA A 259 42.82 65.09 -7.91
N PRO A 260 43.88 65.85 -8.24
CA PRO A 260 44.71 66.52 -7.26
C PRO A 260 43.94 67.64 -6.54
N ARG A 261 43.56 67.41 -5.28
CA ARG A 261 43.01 68.46 -4.41
C ARG A 261 44.13 69.36 -3.85
N PRO A 262 43.99 70.69 -3.94
CA PRO A 262 44.93 71.63 -3.32
C PRO A 262 44.78 71.63 -1.79
N SER A 263 45.91 71.53 -1.09
CA SER A 263 46.01 71.55 0.37
C SER A 263 45.84 72.97 0.94
N PRO A 264 45.31 73.09 2.18
CA PRO A 264 46.19 73.59 3.25
C PRO A 264 45.92 73.06 4.69
N HIS A 265 47.04 72.82 5.38
CA HIS A 265 47.43 73.11 6.78
C HIS A 265 46.64 72.70 8.06
N SER A 266 47.44 72.07 8.95
CA SER A 266 47.56 72.23 10.44
C SER A 266 46.59 71.42 11.34
N SER A 267 47.06 70.39 12.06
CA SER A 267 47.64 70.36 13.44
C SER A 267 46.54 70.35 14.54
N THR A 268 46.47 69.53 15.60
CA THR A 268 47.47 68.94 16.51
C THR A 268 46.78 67.94 17.49
N ALA A 269 47.51 66.88 17.93
CA ALA A 269 47.50 66.06 19.18
C ALA A 269 46.19 65.75 19.97
N GLY A 270 45.99 64.62 20.67
CA GLY A 270 46.81 63.46 21.06
C GLY A 270 46.18 62.71 22.27
N GLY A 271 46.60 61.45 22.53
CA GLY A 271 46.37 60.66 23.78
C GLY A 271 45.36 59.50 23.67
N ALA A 272 45.77 58.22 23.54
CA ALA A 272 46.18 57.22 24.59
C ALA A 272 45.00 56.70 25.46
N ALA A 273 44.84 55.44 25.89
CA ALA A 273 45.42 54.10 25.67
C ALA A 273 44.59 53.07 26.51
N ALA A 274 44.88 51.77 26.40
CA ALA A 274 44.44 50.59 27.21
C ALA A 274 43.09 49.94 26.82
N ALA A 275 42.97 48.69 26.33
CA ALA A 275 43.52 47.36 26.69
C ALA A 275 42.81 46.67 27.88
N ALA A 276 41.99 45.65 27.59
CA ALA A 276 41.81 44.44 28.42
C ALA A 276 40.91 43.41 27.70
N ALA A 277 41.41 42.19 27.54
CA ALA A 277 40.64 40.97 27.26
C ALA A 277 40.27 40.27 28.59
N PRO A 278 39.38 39.27 28.56
CA PRO A 278 39.57 38.17 29.49
C PRO A 278 39.45 36.78 28.87
N GLU A 279 40.01 35.89 29.67
CA GLU A 279 40.51 34.55 29.47
C GLU A 279 39.47 33.48 29.86
N VAL A 280 39.81 32.27 29.44
CA VAL A 280 39.15 30.98 29.54
C VAL A 280 39.02 30.49 30.99
N ALA A 281 37.91 29.82 31.33
CA ALA A 281 37.81 28.98 32.53
C ALA A 281 37.16 27.62 32.22
N ARG A 282 37.96 26.56 32.43
CA ARG A 282 37.60 25.14 32.54
C ARG A 282 37.38 24.78 34.01
N ALA A 283 36.42 23.90 34.30
CA ALA A 283 36.42 22.86 35.36
C ALA A 283 35.10 22.04 35.20
N SER A 284 35.02 20.73 35.01
CA SER A 284 35.60 19.53 35.67
C SER A 284 34.83 19.04 36.91
N LEU A 285 34.38 17.76 36.81
CA LEU A 285 34.13 16.75 37.87
C LEU A 285 32.88 17.00 38.79
N SER A 286 32.14 16.01 39.32
CA SER A 286 32.42 14.61 39.62
C SER A 286 31.13 13.75 39.76
N THR A 287 31.33 12.46 39.48
CA THR A 287 30.71 11.22 40.02
C THR A 287 29.95 11.27 41.35
N ALA A 288 28.86 10.48 41.45
CA ALA A 288 28.62 9.53 42.53
C ALA A 288 27.46 8.57 42.21
N ALA A 289 27.73 7.27 42.35
CA ALA A 289 26.78 6.16 42.24
C ALA A 289 26.22 5.79 43.63
N ALA A 290 24.97 5.33 43.69
CA ALA A 290 24.47 4.54 44.81
C ALA A 290 23.32 3.62 44.37
N ALA A 291 23.51 2.32 44.60
CA ALA A 291 22.56 1.24 44.38
C ALA A 291 21.46 1.22 45.45
N ARG A 292 20.26 0.73 45.10
CA ARG A 292 19.19 0.41 46.06
C ARG A 292 18.41 -0.83 45.62
N ALA A 293 18.26 -1.76 46.56
CA ALA A 293 17.60 -3.07 46.44
C ALA A 293 16.06 -2.95 46.41
N PRO A 294 15.33 -3.96 45.90
CA PRO A 294 13.87 -3.95 45.84
C PRO A 294 13.23 -4.53 47.12
N GLY A 295 12.31 -3.77 47.71
CA GLY A 295 11.41 -4.22 48.78
C GLY A 295 10.05 -4.61 48.21
N ALA A 296 9.59 -5.81 48.56
CA ALA A 296 8.26 -6.31 48.28
C ALA A 296 7.20 -5.57 49.12
N PHE A 297 6.12 -5.11 48.49
CA PHE A 297 4.99 -4.49 49.17
C PHE A 297 3.70 -5.26 48.82
N ALA A 298 3.23 -6.07 49.77
CA ALA A 298 1.92 -6.68 49.76
C ALA A 298 0.96 -5.77 50.53
N GLY A 299 -0.10 -5.30 49.86
CA GLY A 299 -1.11 -4.42 50.44
C GLY A 299 -2.50 -4.80 49.96
N ASN A 300 -3.23 -5.49 50.83
CA ASN A 300 -4.65 -5.79 50.70
C ASN A 300 -5.49 -4.51 50.61
N THR A 301 -6.38 -4.43 49.64
CA THR A 301 -7.53 -3.52 49.70
C THR A 301 -8.82 -4.30 49.45
N ALA A 302 -9.62 -4.43 50.50
CA ALA A 302 -10.97 -4.95 50.46
C ALA A 302 -11.88 -3.95 49.72
N LYS A 303 -12.49 -4.39 48.62
CA LYS A 303 -13.59 -3.67 47.95
C LYS A 303 -14.90 -4.41 48.15
N THR A 304 -15.84 -3.67 48.70
CA THR A 304 -17.23 -4.01 49.01
C THR A 304 -17.96 -4.42 47.74
N LYS A 305 -18.40 -5.68 47.71
CA LYS A 305 -19.22 -6.29 46.66
C LYS A 305 -20.65 -5.72 46.74
N ARG A 306 -21.04 -4.88 45.79
CA ARG A 306 -22.44 -4.48 45.59
C ARG A 306 -23.01 -5.38 44.50
N GLU A 307 -23.79 -6.38 44.90
CA GLU A 307 -24.51 -7.28 44.00
C GLU A 307 -25.60 -6.49 43.26
N THR A 308 -25.35 -6.17 42.00
CA THR A 308 -26.39 -5.91 41.02
C THR A 308 -26.83 -7.25 40.46
N GLY A 309 -28.11 -7.58 40.62
CA GLY A 309 -28.70 -8.85 40.18
C GLY A 309 -28.53 -9.12 38.67
N PRO A 310 -28.75 -10.37 38.24
CA PRO A 310 -28.56 -10.79 36.86
C PRO A 310 -29.53 -10.01 35.95
N LYS A 311 -28.96 -9.24 35.00
CA LYS A 311 -29.72 -8.62 33.92
C LYS A 311 -30.33 -9.75 33.07
N THR A 312 -31.63 -9.62 32.84
CA THR A 312 -32.47 -10.45 31.97
C THR A 312 -31.79 -10.75 30.64
N SER A 313 -31.70 -12.02 30.26
CA SER A 313 -31.28 -12.49 28.93
C SER A 313 -32.11 -11.78 27.86
N GLY A 314 -31.46 -10.85 27.13
CA GLY A 314 -32.10 -9.94 26.19
C GLY A 314 -32.64 -10.69 24.98
N ARG A 315 -33.89 -10.38 24.65
CA ARG A 315 -34.54 -10.79 23.40
C ARG A 315 -33.87 -10.03 22.24
N THR A 316 -33.52 -10.74 21.17
CA THR A 316 -32.84 -10.23 19.96
C THR A 316 -33.55 -9.04 19.28
N SER A 317 -34.83 -8.85 19.58
CA SER A 317 -35.70 -7.82 19.01
C SER A 317 -35.46 -6.39 19.49
N SER A 318 -34.41 -6.11 20.26
CA SER A 318 -34.22 -4.80 20.93
C SER A 318 -32.89 -4.09 20.66
N VAL A 319 -32.08 -4.59 19.74
CA VAL A 319 -30.78 -3.96 19.41
C VAL A 319 -31.00 -2.74 18.52
N ALA A 320 -30.63 -1.56 19.01
CA ALA A 320 -30.68 -0.30 18.28
C ALA A 320 -29.32 0.02 17.63
N ILE A 321 -29.34 0.78 16.54
CA ILE A 321 -28.13 1.18 15.80
C ILE A 321 -27.12 1.89 16.72
N GLY A 322 -25.97 1.23 16.86
CA GLY A 322 -24.80 1.52 17.67
C GLY A 322 -24.93 1.34 19.17
N ASP A 323 -25.80 0.42 19.59
CA ASP A 323 -25.56 -0.31 20.81
C ASP A 323 -24.23 -1.09 20.74
N ASP A 324 -23.58 -1.24 21.89
CA ASP A 324 -22.42 -2.12 22.02
C ASP A 324 -22.90 -3.57 22.17
N LEU A 325 -22.43 -4.44 21.28
CA LEU A 325 -22.75 -5.87 21.33
C LEU A 325 -21.70 -6.62 22.14
N GLN A 326 -22.17 -7.42 23.09
CA GLN A 326 -21.35 -8.40 23.79
C GLN A 326 -21.35 -9.71 23.00
N LEU A 327 -20.34 -9.91 22.14
CA LEU A 327 -20.20 -11.07 21.25
C LEU A 327 -20.08 -12.40 21.99
N ALA A 328 -19.73 -12.39 23.27
CA ALA A 328 -19.67 -13.58 24.10
C ALA A 328 -21.06 -14.09 24.55
N GLU A 329 -22.10 -13.27 24.41
CA GLU A 329 -23.46 -13.60 24.83
C GLU A 329 -24.33 -14.04 23.63
N ALA A 330 -25.35 -14.86 23.91
CA ALA A 330 -26.32 -15.26 22.90
C ALA A 330 -27.16 -14.06 22.43
N PRO A 331 -27.53 -13.97 21.14
CA PRO A 331 -27.31 -14.98 20.08
C PRO A 331 -25.95 -14.86 19.37
N TRP A 332 -25.14 -13.85 19.70
CA TRP A 332 -23.94 -13.47 18.93
C TRP A 332 -22.84 -14.52 18.97
N ASN A 333 -22.72 -15.23 20.10
CA ASN A 333 -21.81 -16.35 20.25
C ASN A 333 -22.23 -17.62 19.46
N VAL A 334 -23.42 -17.62 18.85
CA VAL A 334 -23.94 -18.69 17.98
C VAL A 334 -24.05 -18.22 16.53
N CYS A 335 -23.25 -17.23 16.11
CA CYS A 335 -23.22 -16.83 14.71
C CYS A 335 -22.71 -17.96 13.81
N SER A 336 -23.33 -18.13 12.64
CA SER A 336 -22.92 -19.13 11.64
C SER A 336 -21.58 -18.77 11.00
N GLY A 337 -21.23 -17.49 11.00
CA GLY A 337 -19.96 -17.00 10.49
C GLY A 337 -19.82 -15.49 10.68
N MET A 338 -18.57 -15.04 10.71
CA MET A 338 -18.20 -13.64 10.72
C MET A 338 -17.18 -13.42 9.60
N TYR A 339 -17.53 -12.58 8.63
CA TYR A 339 -16.77 -12.39 7.41
C TYR A 339 -16.27 -10.95 7.35
N THR A 340 -15.01 -10.75 6.95
CA THR A 340 -14.52 -9.41 6.62
C THR A 340 -15.17 -8.97 5.31
N CYS A 341 -15.70 -7.75 5.27
CA CYS A 341 -16.29 -7.20 4.04
C CYS A 341 -15.71 -5.82 3.75
N LYS A 342 -15.26 -5.61 2.50
CA LYS A 342 -15.03 -4.25 2.00
C LYS A 342 -16.40 -3.58 1.95
N ALA A 343 -16.50 -2.40 2.58
CA ALA A 343 -17.73 -1.66 2.88
C ALA A 343 -18.93 -2.02 1.97
N ILE A 344 -19.97 -2.61 2.56
CA ILE A 344 -21.22 -2.90 1.85
C ILE A 344 -21.78 -1.58 1.32
N ARG A 345 -22.00 -1.46 0.01
CA ARG A 345 -22.60 -0.25 -0.57
C ARG A 345 -24.00 -0.08 0.01
N ARG A 346 -24.18 0.98 0.81
CA ARG A 346 -25.40 1.18 1.58
C ARG A 346 -26.43 1.92 0.73
N PRO A 347 -27.69 1.46 0.72
CA PRO A 347 -28.79 2.28 0.23
C PRO A 347 -28.91 3.58 1.03
N VAL A 348 -29.29 4.67 0.37
CA VAL A 348 -29.39 6.02 0.97
C VAL A 348 -30.21 6.03 2.27
N PHE A 349 -31.33 5.29 2.32
CA PHE A 349 -32.17 5.24 3.51
C PHE A 349 -31.46 4.64 4.74
N MET A 350 -30.49 3.74 4.54
CA MET A 350 -29.69 3.20 5.64
C MET A 350 -28.72 4.24 6.16
N GLU A 351 -28.10 5.00 5.27
CA GLU A 351 -27.22 6.12 5.62
C GLU A 351 -27.97 7.14 6.47
N ASP A 352 -29.18 7.52 6.05
CA ASP A 352 -30.06 8.43 6.80
C ASP A 352 -30.40 7.89 8.20
N THR A 353 -30.67 6.59 8.31
CA THR A 353 -31.04 5.94 9.58
C THR A 353 -29.87 5.92 10.56
N MET A 354 -28.66 5.60 10.08
CA MET A 354 -27.46 5.63 10.93
C MET A 354 -27.09 7.05 11.34
N GLU A 355 -27.26 8.03 10.43
CA GLU A 355 -27.00 9.43 10.77
C GLU A 355 -28.00 9.94 11.80
N ALA A 356 -29.29 9.58 11.68
CA ALA A 356 -30.30 9.88 12.69
C ALA A 356 -29.96 9.26 14.05
N ALA A 357 -29.53 8.00 14.07
CA ALA A 357 -29.09 7.32 15.30
C ALA A 357 -27.86 8.00 15.93
N ARG A 358 -26.90 8.47 15.10
CA ARG A 358 -25.73 9.22 15.58
C ARG A 358 -26.14 10.56 16.21
N ARG A 359 -27.02 11.32 15.54
CA ARG A 359 -27.55 12.60 16.06
C ARG A 359 -28.32 12.40 17.37
N GLY A 360 -29.12 11.33 17.47
CA GLY A 360 -29.84 10.99 18.70
C GLY A 360 -28.91 10.76 19.90
N ARG A 361 -27.80 10.03 19.69
CA ARG A 361 -26.80 9.81 20.74
C ARG A 361 -26.04 11.08 21.13
N GLU A 362 -25.66 11.91 20.17
CA GLU A 362 -25.00 13.20 20.47
C GLU A 362 -25.91 14.11 21.31
N GLN A 363 -27.22 14.13 21.03
CA GLN A 363 -28.21 14.85 21.84
C GLN A 363 -28.37 14.25 23.24
N GLN A 364 -28.40 12.91 23.36
CA GLN A 364 -28.49 12.24 24.66
C GLN A 364 -27.26 12.55 25.53
N VAL A 365 -26.06 12.51 24.96
CA VAL A 365 -24.82 12.87 25.66
C VAL A 365 -24.86 14.32 26.13
N ARG A 366 -25.28 15.25 25.26
CA ARG A 366 -25.45 16.67 25.63
C ARG A 366 -26.47 16.86 26.76
N ASN A 367 -27.59 16.16 26.72
CA ASN A 367 -28.62 16.25 27.75
C ASN A 367 -28.17 15.61 29.08
N SER A 368 -27.38 14.53 29.02
CA SER A 368 -26.81 13.88 30.21
C SER A 368 -25.63 14.63 30.82
N GLY A 369 -25.00 15.53 30.06
CA GLY A 369 -23.88 16.38 30.50
C GLY A 369 -24.28 17.57 31.38
N VAL A 370 -25.58 17.73 31.67
CA VAL A 370 -26.08 18.72 32.65
C VAL A 370 -26.14 18.07 34.03
N PHE A 371 -24.98 17.67 34.55
CA PHE A 371 -24.78 17.52 36.00
C PHE A 371 -23.85 18.65 36.42
N GLY A 372 -24.40 19.53 37.25
CA GLY A 372 -23.91 20.88 37.48
C GLY A 372 -22.47 20.97 37.95
N ASP A 373 -21.77 21.97 37.41
CA ASP A 373 -21.02 22.89 38.26
C ASP A 373 -22.05 23.50 39.23
N GLY A 374 -22.28 22.79 40.34
CA GLY A 374 -22.75 23.43 41.55
C GLY A 374 -21.61 24.35 41.98
N GLU A 375 -21.70 25.62 41.59
CA GLU A 375 -21.06 26.69 42.34
C GLU A 375 -21.52 26.52 43.79
N ASP A 376 -20.59 26.11 44.65
CA ASP A 376 -20.75 26.16 46.09
C ASP A 376 -21.06 27.63 46.44
N ASP A 377 -22.35 27.91 46.68
CA ASP A 377 -22.82 29.07 47.42
C ASP A 377 -22.26 28.97 48.85
N ASP A 378 -21.01 29.40 49.03
CA ASP A 378 -20.45 29.68 50.34
C ASP A 378 -21.25 30.81 51.00
N PRO A 379 -21.80 30.60 52.21
CA PRO A 379 -22.55 31.65 52.90
C PRO A 379 -21.65 32.83 53.27
N VAL A 380 -22.12 34.02 52.91
CA VAL A 380 -21.57 35.33 53.24
C VAL A 380 -21.18 35.42 54.73
N VAL A 381 -19.86 35.41 55.01
CA VAL A 381 -19.31 35.76 56.33
C VAL A 381 -18.91 37.24 56.32
N PRO A 382 -19.37 38.07 57.26
CA PRO A 382 -19.12 39.51 57.24
C PRO A 382 -17.72 39.89 57.78
N TYR A 383 -17.04 40.73 57.00
CA TYR A 383 -15.99 41.70 57.36
C TYR A 383 -15.00 41.38 58.49
N GLY A 384 -13.73 41.16 58.11
CA GLY A 384 -12.55 41.31 58.97
C GLY A 384 -11.36 41.88 58.16
N PRO A 385 -10.70 42.97 58.58
CA PRO A 385 -9.77 43.70 57.74
C PRO A 385 -8.32 43.24 57.94
N ARG A 386 -7.91 42.11 57.35
CA ARG A 386 -6.49 41.72 57.23
C ARG A 386 -6.26 40.79 56.06
N ASN A 387 -5.81 41.31 54.90
CA ASN A 387 -4.90 40.61 53.98
C ASN A 387 -4.51 41.50 52.79
N TYR A 388 -3.35 42.18 52.90
CA TYR A 388 -2.77 43.03 51.85
C TYR A 388 -1.53 42.40 51.18
N MET A 389 -1.34 41.07 51.27
CA MET A 389 -0.15 40.40 50.72
C MET A 389 -0.41 39.20 49.78
N ALA A 390 -1.65 39.01 49.29
CA ALA A 390 -1.97 37.90 48.37
C ALA A 390 -2.03 38.27 46.87
N LEU A 391 -1.53 39.45 46.48
CA LEU A 391 -1.56 39.91 45.08
C LEU A 391 -0.16 39.91 44.45
N GLN A 392 0.49 38.75 44.34
CA GLN A 392 1.57 38.53 43.36
C GLN A 392 1.62 37.05 42.91
N SER A 393 0.84 36.71 41.88
CA SER A 393 1.23 35.74 40.84
C SER A 393 0.15 35.72 39.74
N GLY A 394 0.10 36.77 38.93
CA GLY A 394 -0.63 36.76 37.67
C GLY A 394 0.00 35.74 36.72
N SER A 395 -0.55 34.53 36.66
CA SER A 395 -0.13 33.49 35.72
C SER A 395 -0.72 33.78 34.33
N ILE A 396 0.20 33.91 33.37
CA ILE A 396 0.01 34.21 31.95
C ILE A 396 -0.65 33.01 31.24
N ARG A 397 -1.97 32.83 31.42
CA ARG A 397 -2.75 31.84 30.63
C ARG A 397 -4.03 32.37 30.00
N LYS A 398 -4.28 33.68 30.04
CA LYS A 398 -5.54 34.27 29.52
C LYS A 398 -5.44 35.08 28.22
N VAL A 399 -4.33 35.02 27.48
CA VAL A 399 -4.18 35.78 26.22
C VAL A 399 -3.84 34.91 25.00
N ALA A 400 -4.13 33.60 25.03
CA ALA A 400 -4.00 32.72 23.85
C ALA A 400 -5.35 32.10 23.41
N GLY A 401 -6.48 32.71 23.79
CA GLY A 401 -7.82 32.13 23.60
C GLY A 401 -8.64 32.66 22.43
N ALA A 402 -8.12 33.59 21.61
CA ALA A 402 -8.92 34.24 20.56
C ALA A 402 -8.43 34.02 19.12
N GLY A 403 -7.34 33.27 18.91
CA GLY A 403 -6.71 33.10 17.59
C GLY A 403 -6.76 31.70 16.96
N VAL A 404 -7.25 30.67 17.67
CA VAL A 404 -7.18 29.26 17.22
C VAL A 404 -8.56 28.59 17.25
N THR A 405 -9.59 29.29 16.79
CA THR A 405 -10.94 28.72 16.67
C THR A 405 -11.26 28.23 15.25
N GLY A 406 -10.48 28.66 14.24
CA GLY A 406 -10.69 28.26 12.84
C GLY A 406 -10.00 26.95 12.42
N ALA A 407 -8.76 26.70 12.88
CA ALA A 407 -7.99 25.52 12.46
C ALA A 407 -8.46 24.21 13.13
N GLY A 408 -9.09 24.27 14.30
CA GLY A 408 -9.56 23.09 15.02
C GLY A 408 -10.72 22.35 14.33
N SER A 409 -11.49 23.02 13.47
CA SER A 409 -12.58 22.40 12.70
C SER A 409 -12.06 21.48 11.60
N LEU A 410 -10.97 21.86 10.93
CA LEU A 410 -10.37 21.08 9.85
C LEU A 410 -9.58 19.85 10.37
N PHE A 411 -8.93 19.98 11.53
CA PHE A 411 -8.27 18.83 12.17
C PHE A 411 -9.26 17.82 12.77
N LYS A 412 -10.46 18.26 13.19
CA LYS A 412 -11.55 17.36 13.62
C LYS A 412 -12.14 16.58 12.44
N SER A 413 -12.31 17.21 11.27
CA SER A 413 -12.73 16.49 10.06
C SER A 413 -11.65 15.52 9.55
N PHE A 414 -10.37 15.88 9.65
CA PHE A 414 -9.27 15.00 9.25
C PHE A 414 -9.10 13.79 10.17
N THR A 415 -9.23 13.98 11.49
CA THR A 415 -9.22 12.87 12.46
C THR A 415 -10.46 12.00 12.37
N ALA A 416 -11.64 12.55 12.06
CA ALA A 416 -12.83 11.77 11.74
C ALA A 416 -12.65 10.96 10.44
N SER A 417 -12.02 11.54 9.41
CA SER A 417 -11.72 10.87 8.15
C SER A 417 -10.68 9.76 8.30
N ALA A 418 -9.59 9.99 9.05
CA ALA A 418 -8.57 8.99 9.34
C ALA A 418 -9.10 7.87 10.25
N LYS A 419 -10.04 8.18 11.16
CA LYS A 419 -10.73 7.18 11.98
C LYS A 419 -11.63 6.27 11.12
N SER A 420 -12.31 6.84 10.12
CA SER A 420 -13.11 6.13 9.12
C SER A 420 -12.26 5.19 8.24
N VAL A 421 -11.02 5.58 7.90
CA VAL A 421 -10.09 4.76 7.10
C VAL A 421 -9.59 3.52 7.84
N LEU A 422 -9.66 3.50 9.18
CA LEU A 422 -9.23 2.37 10.02
C LEU A 422 -10.41 1.53 10.56
N GLU A 423 -11.64 1.80 10.16
CA GLU A 423 -12.80 1.01 10.57
C GLU A 423 -12.93 -0.24 9.69
N GLU A 424 -12.68 -1.40 10.28
CA GLU A 424 -12.99 -2.69 9.65
C GLU A 424 -14.49 -2.95 9.74
N SER A 425 -15.09 -3.35 8.61
CA SER A 425 -16.49 -3.78 8.55
C SER A 425 -16.56 -5.30 8.52
N LEU A 426 -17.27 -5.87 9.50
CA LEU A 426 -17.48 -7.30 9.64
C LEU A 426 -18.96 -7.59 9.38
N LEU A 427 -19.23 -8.60 8.55
CA LEU A 427 -20.56 -9.13 8.32
C LEU A 427 -20.73 -10.38 9.19
N MET A 428 -21.59 -10.29 10.20
CA MET A 428 -21.96 -11.41 11.06
C MET A 428 -23.32 -11.95 10.65
N ILE A 429 -23.42 -13.26 10.46
CA ILE A 429 -24.67 -13.93 10.09
C ILE A 429 -25.07 -14.83 11.25
N THR A 430 -26.25 -14.58 11.83
CA THR A 430 -26.91 -15.47 12.80
C THR A 430 -28.13 -16.12 12.14
N GLU A 431 -28.74 -17.09 12.81
CA GLU A 431 -29.97 -17.73 12.30
C GLU A 431 -31.10 -16.72 12.05
N GLU A 432 -31.16 -15.66 12.85
CA GLU A 432 -32.24 -14.67 12.81
C GLU A 432 -31.86 -13.37 12.10
N LEU A 433 -30.59 -12.97 12.14
CA LEU A 433 -30.13 -11.63 11.75
C LEU A 433 -28.87 -11.68 10.89
N ILE A 434 -28.77 -10.77 9.93
CA ILE A 434 -27.49 -10.36 9.34
C ILE A 434 -27.11 -9.02 9.94
N VAL A 435 -25.93 -8.96 10.53
CA VAL A 435 -25.42 -7.80 11.25
C VAL A 435 -24.15 -7.28 10.60
N GLU A 436 -24.15 -6.01 10.22
CA GLU A 436 -22.92 -5.29 9.89
C GLU A 436 -22.37 -4.67 11.18
N MET A 437 -21.15 -5.07 11.55
CA MET A 437 -20.40 -4.51 12.67
C MET A 437 -19.29 -3.62 12.15
N ARG A 438 -19.10 -2.46 12.79
CA ARG A 438 -17.95 -1.60 12.52
C ARG A 438 -17.11 -1.48 13.77
N THR A 439 -15.84 -1.82 13.65
CA THR A 439 -14.92 -1.72 14.78
C THR A 439 -13.65 -1.01 14.35
N ASN A 440 -13.20 -0.07 15.17
CA ASN A 440 -11.94 0.64 14.95
C ASN A 440 -10.73 -0.21 15.39
N LYS A 441 -10.96 -1.14 16.33
CA LYS A 441 -10.02 -2.16 16.78
C LYS A 441 -10.82 -3.36 17.30
N PHE A 442 -10.84 -4.46 16.56
CA PHE A 442 -11.46 -5.69 17.05
C PHE A 442 -10.61 -6.25 18.20
N THR A 443 -11.01 -5.97 19.44
CA THR A 443 -10.29 -6.47 20.62
C THR A 443 -10.92 -7.79 21.04
N LEU A 444 -10.46 -8.89 20.42
CA LEU A 444 -10.88 -10.27 20.71
C LEU A 444 -10.97 -10.57 22.21
N GLY A 445 -10.10 -9.96 23.03
CA GLY A 445 -10.08 -10.17 24.49
C GLY A 445 -11.26 -9.59 25.27
N THR A 446 -12.05 -8.67 24.71
CA THR A 446 -13.24 -8.10 25.41
C THR A 446 -14.56 -8.52 24.78
N GLY A 447 -14.53 -8.99 23.52
CA GLY A 447 -15.73 -9.42 22.80
C GLY A 447 -16.77 -8.31 22.62
N THR A 448 -16.37 -7.03 22.63
CA THR A 448 -17.28 -5.90 22.41
C THR A 448 -17.09 -5.31 21.03
N GLY A 449 -18.19 -5.07 20.31
CA GLY A 449 -18.16 -4.37 19.02
C GLY A 449 -19.43 -3.56 18.79
N GLY A 450 -19.28 -2.41 18.11
CA GLY A 450 -20.41 -1.53 17.83
C GLY A 450 -21.33 -2.10 16.76
N TYR A 451 -22.62 -2.24 17.07
CA TYR A 451 -23.64 -2.64 16.11
C TYR A 451 -23.90 -1.52 15.10
N SER A 452 -23.62 -1.70 13.81
CA SER A 452 -23.97 -0.65 12.84
C SER A 452 -25.36 -0.84 12.25
N TYR A 453 -25.71 -2.08 11.91
CA TYR A 453 -27.00 -2.39 11.33
C TYR A 453 -27.30 -3.89 11.45
N GLY A 454 -28.57 -4.25 11.56
CA GLY A 454 -29.00 -5.64 11.49
C GLY A 454 -30.41 -5.76 10.92
N GLY A 455 -30.55 -6.62 9.91
CA GLY A 455 -31.83 -6.95 9.27
C GLY A 455 -32.21 -8.40 9.56
N PRO A 456 -33.50 -8.73 9.72
CA PRO A 456 -33.90 -10.13 9.85
C PRO A 456 -33.58 -10.90 8.58
N VAL A 457 -33.05 -12.12 8.72
CA VAL A 457 -32.71 -13.00 7.58
C VAL A 457 -33.91 -13.17 6.64
N ASN A 458 -35.13 -13.22 7.18
CA ASN A 458 -36.38 -13.32 6.40
C ASN A 458 -36.63 -12.12 5.46
N HIS A 459 -35.97 -10.98 5.65
CA HIS A 459 -36.05 -9.82 4.75
C HIS A 459 -35.06 -9.92 3.57
N MET A 460 -34.16 -10.91 3.56
CA MET A 460 -33.17 -11.07 2.50
C MET A 460 -33.80 -11.28 1.12
N HIS A 461 -34.94 -11.96 1.01
CA HIS A 461 -35.62 -12.11 -0.28
C HIS A 461 -35.93 -10.77 -0.99
N ARG A 462 -36.06 -9.67 -0.23
CA ARG A 462 -36.21 -8.32 -0.80
C ARG A 462 -34.87 -7.68 -1.16
N ILE A 463 -33.81 -7.98 -0.42
CA ILE A 463 -32.45 -7.48 -0.67
C ILE A 463 -31.83 -8.19 -1.88
N PHE A 464 -32.04 -9.50 -2.03
CA PHE A 464 -31.60 -10.28 -3.19
C PHE A 464 -32.14 -9.76 -4.53
N ASN A 465 -33.37 -9.24 -4.54
CA ASN A 465 -33.96 -8.63 -5.74
C ASN A 465 -33.37 -7.25 -6.08
N PHE A 466 -32.69 -6.59 -5.13
CA PHE A 466 -32.06 -5.29 -5.35
C PHE A 466 -30.56 -5.39 -5.67
N PHE A 467 -29.88 -6.48 -5.27
CA PHE A 467 -28.44 -6.64 -5.45
C PHE A 467 -28.05 -8.09 -5.81
N PRO A 468 -28.27 -8.53 -7.06
CA PRO A 468 -27.89 -9.87 -7.50
C PRO A 468 -26.37 -10.12 -7.50
N TYR A 469 -25.54 -9.07 -7.50
CA TYR A 469 -24.08 -9.16 -7.64
C TYR A 469 -23.29 -9.14 -6.31
N LEU A 470 -23.92 -8.81 -5.19
CA LEU A 470 -23.20 -8.54 -3.93
C LEU A 470 -22.72 -9.82 -3.22
N ILE A 471 -23.38 -10.96 -3.43
CA ILE A 471 -23.11 -12.20 -2.68
C ILE A 471 -22.23 -13.19 -3.45
N PHE A 472 -22.18 -13.11 -4.78
CA PHE A 472 -21.32 -14.00 -5.58
C PHE A 472 -19.81 -13.82 -5.31
N HIS A 473 -19.39 -12.68 -4.77
CA HIS A 473 -17.99 -12.46 -4.36
C HIS A 473 -17.68 -12.81 -2.90
N VAL A 474 -18.70 -12.96 -2.04
CA VAL A 474 -18.49 -13.23 -0.60
C VAL A 474 -18.68 -14.73 -0.28
N ILE A 475 -19.39 -15.47 -1.14
CA ILE A 475 -19.62 -16.91 -1.00
C ILE A 475 -19.13 -17.62 -2.28
N SER A 476 -17.84 -17.49 -2.56
CA SER A 476 -17.12 -18.51 -3.33
C SER A 476 -16.08 -19.09 -2.37
N PRO A 477 -16.07 -20.41 -2.12
CA PRO A 477 -15.14 -21.04 -1.19
C PRO A 477 -13.68 -20.82 -1.58
#